data_AF-A0A0F4IAT6-F1
#
_entry.id   AF-A0A0F4IAT6-F1
#
_cell.length_a   1.000
_cell.length_b   1.000
_cell.length_c   1.000
_cell.angle_alpha   90.00
_cell.angle_beta   90.00
_cell.angle_gamma   90.00
#
_symmetry.space_group_name_H-M   'P 1'
#
loop_
_entity.id
_entity.type
_entity.pdbx_description
1 polymer ?
#
loop_
_entity_poly.entity_id
_entity_poly.type
_entity_poly.pdbx_seq_one_letter_code
_entity_poly.pdbx_strand_id
1 'polypeptide(L)'
;FGQGITVNSRSSVEITLNRQCTSFSARAGVDGLSLLTDGTVRFSVYADGQRLWRSDPLGYGDAPAAVQVPLAGRSTLRLVVEQAGQGHLPTLASWADAVISCR
;
A
#
# COMPACT_ATOMS: atom_id res chain seq x y z
N PHE A 1 -3.29 -7.32 13.20
CA PHE A 1 -1.98 -6.79 12.80
C PHE A 1 -1.43 -5.97 13.95
N GLY A 2 -0.12 -6.06 14.24
CA GLY A 2 0.50 -5.30 15.34
C GLY A 2 0.99 -3.92 14.92
N GLN A 3 1.20 -3.71 13.62
CA GLN A 3 1.72 -2.48 13.03
C GLN A 3 1.20 -2.30 11.60
N GLY A 4 1.30 -1.09 11.07
CA GLY A 4 0.90 -0.74 9.71
C GLY A 4 0.47 0.70 9.59
N ILE A 5 -0.04 1.07 8.42
CA ILE A 5 -0.66 2.38 8.17
C ILE A 5 -2.01 2.21 7.49
N THR A 6 -2.99 3.00 7.92
CA THR A 6 -4.31 3.12 7.28
C THR A 6 -4.42 4.49 6.65
N VAL A 7 -4.93 4.52 5.41
CA VAL A 7 -5.06 5.72 4.58
C VAL A 7 -6.42 5.72 3.89
N ASN A 8 -6.78 6.85 3.28
CA ASN A 8 -7.95 6.93 2.40
C ASN A 8 -7.64 6.33 1.01
N SER A 9 -8.68 5.98 0.24
CA SER A 9 -8.62 5.36 -1.08
C SER A 9 -7.88 6.16 -2.16
N ARG A 10 -7.64 7.45 -1.91
CA ARG A 10 -6.73 8.27 -2.72
C ARG A 10 -5.64 8.80 -1.80
N SER A 11 -4.48 8.17 -1.83
CA SER A 11 -3.38 8.50 -0.93
C SER A 11 -2.03 8.25 -1.58
N SER A 12 -1.04 9.06 -1.19
CA SER A 12 0.35 8.90 -1.55
C SER A 12 1.20 9.19 -0.32
N VAL A 13 1.90 8.19 0.19
CA VAL A 13 2.85 8.32 1.29
C VAL A 13 4.25 8.13 0.71
N GLU A 14 5.08 9.16 0.77
CA GLU A 14 6.47 9.10 0.36
C GLU A 14 7.40 9.04 1.57
N ILE A 15 8.39 8.17 1.50
CA ILE A 15 9.35 7.89 2.56
C ILE A 15 10.75 8.02 1.95
N THR A 16 11.55 8.95 2.48
CA THR A 16 12.97 9.05 2.14
C THR A 16 13.75 7.96 2.88
N LEU A 17 14.50 7.15 2.15
CA LEU A 17 15.34 6.09 2.69
C LEU A 17 16.70 6.69 3.08
N ASN A 18 16.87 6.97 4.37
CA ASN A 18 18.06 7.64 4.90
C ASN A 18 19.23 6.69 5.22
N ARG A 19 19.16 5.44 4.78
CA ARG A 19 20.16 4.38 5.01
C ARG A 19 20.04 3.29 3.95
N GLN A 20 20.91 2.30 3.99
CA GLN A 20 20.93 1.19 3.04
C GLN A 20 19.79 0.20 3.32
N CYS A 21 18.63 0.47 2.74
CA CYS A 21 17.48 -0.42 2.81
C CYS A 21 17.52 -1.49 1.71
N THR A 22 16.98 -2.66 2.03
CA THR A 22 17.10 -3.86 1.19
C THR A 22 15.75 -4.33 0.66
N SER A 23 14.69 -4.18 1.45
CA SER A 23 13.35 -4.61 1.04
C SER A 23 12.24 -3.83 1.75
N PHE A 24 11.06 -3.85 1.13
CA PHE A 24 9.79 -3.49 1.73
C PHE A 24 8.81 -4.67 1.62
N SER A 25 8.10 -4.95 2.70
CA SER A 25 7.06 -5.98 2.78
C SER A 25 5.81 -5.46 3.48
N ALA A 26 4.63 -5.90 3.04
CA ALA A 26 3.35 -5.57 3.66
C ALA A 26 2.24 -6.53 3.20
N ARG A 27 1.06 -6.43 3.84
CA ARG A 27 -0.22 -6.91 3.31
C ARG A 27 -1.11 -5.70 2.97
N ALA A 28 -1.46 -5.54 1.70
CA ALA A 28 -2.24 -4.42 1.21
C ALA A 28 -3.71 -4.83 1.01
N GLY A 29 -4.65 -4.11 1.60
CA GLY A 29 -6.08 -4.45 1.49
C GLY A 29 -7.02 -3.36 1.98
N VAL A 30 -8.31 -3.52 1.68
CA VAL A 30 -9.36 -2.65 2.23
C VAL A 30 -9.44 -2.86 3.74
N ASP A 31 -9.47 -1.76 4.49
CA ASP A 31 -9.47 -1.80 5.95
C ASP A 31 -10.83 -2.27 6.49
N GLY A 32 -10.78 -3.04 7.58
CA GLY A 32 -11.97 -3.61 8.24
C GLY A 32 -12.95 -2.56 8.77
N LEU A 33 -12.54 -1.31 8.96
CA LEU A 33 -13.42 -0.20 9.31
C LEU A 33 -14.31 0.27 8.14
N SER A 34 -14.06 -0.21 6.92
CA SER A 34 -14.82 0.15 5.70
C SER A 34 -16.07 -0.71 5.48
N LEU A 35 -16.77 -1.13 6.55
CA LEU A 35 -17.88 -2.11 6.52
C LEU A 35 -18.98 -1.81 5.50
N LEU A 36 -19.22 -0.54 5.18
CA LEU A 36 -20.30 -0.10 4.29
C LEU A 36 -19.80 0.34 2.92
N THR A 37 -18.51 0.19 2.60
CA THR A 37 -17.93 0.73 1.37
C THR A 37 -18.41 -0.02 0.13
N ASP A 38 -18.64 0.71 -0.96
CA ASP A 38 -18.93 0.19 -2.31
C ASP A 38 -17.75 0.37 -3.27
N GLY A 39 -16.65 0.99 -2.81
CA GLY A 39 -15.48 1.26 -3.61
C GLY A 39 -14.50 0.09 -3.67
N THR A 40 -13.76 0.01 -4.78
CA THR A 40 -12.54 -0.80 -4.84
C THR A 40 -11.33 0.10 -4.92
N VAL A 41 -10.21 -0.38 -4.42
CA VAL A 41 -8.93 0.34 -4.41
C VAL A 41 -7.85 -0.46 -5.10
N ARG A 42 -6.85 0.23 -5.59
CA ARG A 42 -5.64 -0.38 -6.14
C ARG A 42 -4.42 0.19 -5.44
N PHE A 43 -3.55 -0.73 -5.06
CA PHE A 43 -2.31 -0.42 -4.37
C PHE A 43 -1.16 -0.45 -5.37
N SER A 44 -0.22 0.48 -5.22
CA SER A 44 1.03 0.50 -5.98
C SER A 44 2.19 0.89 -5.08
N VAL A 45 3.34 0.25 -5.32
CA VAL A 45 4.60 0.60 -4.66
C VAL A 45 5.57 1.12 -5.71
N TYR A 46 6.15 2.28 -5.43
CA TYR A 46 7.16 2.92 -6.26
C TYR A 46 8.46 3.07 -5.47
N ALA A 47 9.59 3.00 -6.18
CA ALA A 47 10.87 3.43 -5.66
C ALA A 47 11.58 4.32 -6.68
N ASP A 48 12.05 5.49 -6.24
CA ASP A 48 12.68 6.51 -7.11
C ASP A 48 11.82 6.83 -8.35
N GLY A 49 10.51 6.94 -8.16
CA GLY A 49 9.55 7.20 -9.23
C GLY A 49 9.21 5.99 -10.12
N GLN A 50 9.93 4.88 -10.04
CA GLN A 50 9.65 3.65 -10.79
C GLN A 50 8.66 2.76 -10.03
N ARG A 51 7.59 2.31 -10.70
CA ARG A 51 6.65 1.35 -10.09
C ARG A 51 7.31 -0.03 -10.00
N LEU A 52 7.42 -0.57 -8.79
CA LEU A 52 7.97 -1.89 -8.53
C LEU A 52 6.90 -2.96 -8.39
N TRP A 53 5.71 -2.58 -7.91
CA TRP A 53 4.61 -3.51 -7.66
C TRP A 53 3.25 -2.81 -7.81
N ARG A 54 2.23 -3.59 -8.18
CA ARG A 54 0.83 -3.14 -8.30
C ARG A 54 -0.10 -4.31 -8.00
N SER A 55 -1.18 -4.06 -7.26
CA SER A 55 -2.25 -5.05 -7.06
C SER A 55 -3.27 -5.05 -8.20
N ASP A 56 -4.07 -6.11 -8.25
CA ASP A 56 -5.42 -6.03 -8.82
C ASP A 56 -6.32 -5.10 -7.98
N PRO A 57 -7.47 -4.64 -8.50
CA PRO A 57 -8.47 -3.97 -7.67
C PRO A 57 -8.88 -4.88 -6.51
N LEU A 58 -8.99 -4.30 -5.32
CA LEU A 58 -9.44 -4.97 -4.11
C LEU A 58 -10.64 -4.21 -3.53
N GLY A 59 -11.73 -4.93 -3.30
CA GLY A 59 -12.91 -4.47 -2.58
C GLY A 59 -12.90 -4.90 -1.12
N TYR A 60 -13.95 -4.53 -0.40
CA TYR A 60 -14.16 -5.00 0.96
C TYR A 60 -14.43 -6.51 1.00
N GLY A 61 -13.74 -7.23 1.89
CA GLY A 61 -13.86 -8.69 2.03
C GLY A 61 -12.90 -9.50 1.15
N ASP A 62 -12.24 -8.88 0.17
CA ASP A 62 -11.20 -9.53 -0.60
C ASP A 62 -9.98 -9.87 0.27
N ALA A 63 -9.28 -10.95 -0.09
CA ALA A 63 -8.03 -11.29 0.56
C ALA A 63 -6.98 -10.19 0.33
N PRO A 64 -6.21 -9.78 1.36
CA PRO A 64 -5.19 -8.76 1.20
C PRO A 64 -4.06 -9.26 0.30
N ALA A 65 -3.58 -8.40 -0.60
CA ALA A 65 -2.48 -8.69 -1.50
C ALA A 65 -1.13 -8.63 -0.76
N ALA A 66 -0.32 -9.67 -0.94
CA ALA A 66 1.05 -9.68 -0.41
C ALA A 66 1.96 -8.77 -1.23
N VAL A 67 2.76 -7.96 -0.52
CA VAL A 67 3.75 -7.05 -1.09
C VAL A 67 5.13 -7.50 -0.67
N GLN A 68 6.03 -7.68 -1.64
CA GLN A 68 7.44 -7.90 -1.40
C GLN A 68 8.23 -7.27 -2.55
N VAL A 69 8.98 -6.20 -2.27
CA VAL A 69 9.77 -5.50 -3.28
C VAL A 69 11.21 -5.23 -2.82
N PRO A 70 12.20 -5.30 -3.73
CA PRO A 70 13.58 -4.95 -3.41
C PRO A 70 13.77 -3.42 -3.35
N LEU A 71 14.56 -2.95 -2.38
CA LEU A 71 14.93 -1.54 -2.20
C LEU A 71 16.44 -1.26 -2.31
N ALA A 72 17.24 -2.27 -2.66
CA ALA A 72 18.67 -2.08 -2.83
C ALA A 72 18.98 -0.98 -3.85
N GLY A 73 19.78 0.01 -3.43
CA GLY A 73 20.16 1.16 -4.25
C GLY A 73 19.06 2.22 -4.43
N ARG A 74 17.93 2.10 -3.74
CA ARG A 74 16.81 3.05 -3.84
C ARG A 74 16.92 4.14 -2.78
N SER A 75 16.47 5.35 -3.12
CA SER A 75 16.50 6.52 -2.22
C SER A 75 15.14 6.90 -1.68
N THR A 76 14.06 6.58 -2.40
CA THR A 76 12.69 6.81 -1.95
C THR A 76 11.82 5.57 -2.10
N LEU A 77 10.84 5.45 -1.21
CA LEU A 77 9.73 4.51 -1.30
C LEU A 77 8.44 5.32 -1.31
N ARG A 78 7.54 5.06 -2.25
CA ARG A 78 6.23 5.70 -2.30
C ARG A 78 5.11 4.67 -2.38
N LEU A 79 4.23 4.72 -1.40
CA LEU A 79 3.06 3.86 -1.26
C LEU A 79 1.84 4.62 -1.75
N VAL A 80 1.20 4.12 -2.80
CA VAL A 80 0.09 4.79 -3.46
C VAL A 80 -1.15 3.92 -3.39
N VAL A 81 -2.27 4.54 -3.03
CA VAL A 81 -3.61 3.95 -3.12
C VAL A 81 -4.43 4.83 -4.06
N GLU A 82 -5.04 4.19 -5.05
CA GLU A 82 -5.95 4.83 -5.99
C GLU A 82 -7.32 4.13 -5.92
N GLN A 83 -8.39 4.87 -6.16
CA GLN A 83 -9.70 4.26 -6.42
C GLN A 83 -9.65 3.49 -7.74
N ALA A 84 -10.19 2.28 -7.74
CA ALA A 84 -10.42 1.49 -8.92
C ALA A 84 -11.94 1.34 -9.11
N GLY A 85 -12.44 1.74 -10.27
CA GLY A 85 -13.87 1.64 -10.57
C GLY A 85 -14.74 2.72 -9.91
N GLN A 86 -16.04 2.44 -9.87
CA GLN A 86 -17.06 3.34 -9.34
C GLN A 86 -17.36 2.98 -7.88
N GLY A 87 -17.55 3.99 -7.04
CA GLY A 87 -17.88 3.86 -5.63
C GLY A 87 -17.93 5.25 -5.00
N HIS A 88 -18.93 5.50 -4.17
CA HIS A 88 -19.22 6.84 -3.64
C HIS A 88 -18.89 6.94 -2.16
N LEU A 89 -18.83 5.79 -1.48
CA LEU A 89 -18.56 5.74 -0.06
C LEU A 89 -17.07 5.74 0.20
N PRO A 90 -16.62 6.35 1.33
CA PRO A 90 -15.22 6.27 1.72
C PRO A 90 -14.74 4.82 1.79
N THR A 91 -13.59 4.54 1.17
CA THR A 91 -12.90 3.27 1.32
C THR A 91 -11.58 3.54 2.03
N LEU A 92 -11.42 3.02 3.24
CA LEU A 92 -10.14 3.04 3.93
C LEU A 92 -9.31 1.85 3.44
N ALA A 93 -8.02 2.09 3.28
CA ALA A 93 -7.05 1.16 2.73
C ALA A 93 -5.88 1.03 3.71
N SER A 94 -5.41 -0.19 3.93
CA SER A 94 -4.38 -0.49 4.91
C SER A 94 -3.17 -1.19 4.27
N TRP A 95 -1.99 -0.71 4.63
CA TRP A 95 -0.72 -1.40 4.46
C TRP A 95 -0.36 -2.04 5.81
N ALA A 96 -0.85 -3.25 6.02
CA ALA A 96 -0.75 -3.97 7.29
C ALA A 96 0.54 -4.77 7.40
N ASP A 97 1.12 -4.86 8.62
CA ASP A 97 2.47 -5.39 8.87
C ASP A 97 3.52 -4.80 7.90
N ALA A 98 3.39 -3.50 7.59
CA ALA A 98 4.31 -2.80 6.70
C ALA A 98 5.68 -2.62 7.36
N VAL A 99 6.73 -3.16 6.72
CA VAL A 99 8.11 -3.15 7.23
C VAL A 99 9.09 -2.78 6.13
N ILE A 100 9.99 -1.84 6.44
CA ILE A 100 11.17 -1.53 5.63
C ILE A 100 12.37 -2.17 6.34
N SER A 101 13.09 -3.06 5.66
CA SER A 101 14.28 -3.72 6.20
C SER A 101 15.54 -3.04 5.72
N CYS A 102 16.39 -2.59 6.65
CA CYS A 102 17.65 -1.92 6.33
C CYS A 102 18.82 -2.52 7.10
N ARG A 103 20.04 -2.28 6.60
CA ARG A 103 21.29 -2.61 7.27
C ARG A 103 21.75 -1.46 8.16
#